data_AF-A0A0L0SXD9-F1
#
_entry.id   AF-A0A0L0SXD9-F1
#
_cell.length_a   1.000
_cell.length_b   1.000
_cell.length_c   1.000
_cell.angle_alpha   90.00
_cell.angle_beta   90.00
_cell.angle_gamma   90.00
#
_symmetry.space_group_name_H-M   'P 1'
#
loop_
_entity.id
_entity.type
_entity.pdbx_description
1 polymer ?
#
loop_
_entity_poly.entity_id
_entity_poly.type
_entity_poly.pdbx_seq_one_letter_code
_entity_poly.pdbx_strand_id
1 'polypeptide(L)'
;MAYGFHVGPLHEPENPDDDESDVEEEDPLPVLVPLADTLNAVHPASAHLERDGDSVAMTLSRDVAGGAQIYNTYGDHSTNELLRRYGYVEWENEFDHVSIDGMAVVGHVMDALKKVGWAKGMSTNDKEKALAKRLEFLEEIEVFEDEFEVSVLRPVPADLVLTIKLLLLDPDQYKAAKKDPSLVFPLLSKFTDADPTQPIDRAVIYLTKTEAAVLHAAVAARLAEYPETPVAAEYLAAIEASTDLAGYLARVVPAMGNVRVAYAYVVRFREQRLLRQLLAALDAAEQIATWKDAKAHAKSAQETEGTRVVIVGQAYPLTPAKRAASGATAGSGKKEKKAKQK
;
A
#
# COMPACT_ATOMS: atom_id res chain seq x y z
N MET A 1 4.77 -27.72 -4.61
CA MET A 1 5.62 -26.83 -3.78
C MET A 1 5.29 -27.18 -2.34
N ALA A 2 6.26 -27.18 -1.43
CA ALA A 2 5.99 -27.45 -0.01
C ALA A 2 6.07 -26.13 0.75
N TYR A 3 5.03 -25.79 1.50
CA TYR A 3 4.99 -24.62 2.39
C TYR A 3 5.53 -25.03 3.77
N GLY A 4 6.43 -24.21 4.33
CA GLY A 4 6.90 -24.39 5.70
C GLY A 4 5.97 -23.68 6.67
N PHE A 5 5.43 -24.41 7.64
CA PHE A 5 4.51 -23.89 8.64
C PHE A 5 5.26 -23.43 9.89
N HIS A 6 4.81 -22.33 10.49
CA HIS A 6 5.26 -21.87 11.80
C HIS A 6 4.24 -22.35 12.83
N VAL A 7 4.54 -23.46 13.51
CA VAL A 7 3.61 -24.12 14.46
C VAL A 7 3.97 -23.83 15.93
N GLY A 8 4.87 -22.87 16.16
CA GLY A 8 5.44 -22.58 17.48
C GLY A 8 6.38 -23.68 17.97
N PRO A 9 6.90 -23.55 19.20
CA PRO A 9 7.74 -24.59 19.80
C PRO A 9 6.97 -25.89 19.96
N LEU A 10 7.51 -26.97 19.39
CA LEU A 10 6.95 -28.32 19.41
C LEU A 10 7.15 -29.04 20.76
N HIS A 11 7.86 -28.43 21.72
CA HIS A 11 8.01 -28.92 23.09
C HIS A 11 7.74 -27.77 24.07
N GLU A 12 7.04 -28.08 25.16
CA GLU A 12 7.03 -27.21 26.34
C GLU A 12 8.40 -27.29 27.04
N PRO A 13 8.91 -26.21 27.66
CA PRO A 13 10.17 -26.26 28.39
C PRO A 13 10.09 -27.30 29.49
N GLU A 14 11.08 -28.21 29.56
CA GLU A 14 11.10 -29.33 30.51
C GLU A 14 11.17 -28.89 31.99
N ASN A 15 11.36 -27.59 32.27
CA ASN A 15 11.47 -27.08 33.64
C ASN A 15 10.88 -25.65 33.77
N PRO A 16 9.76 -25.46 34.51
CA PRO A 16 9.11 -24.17 34.67
C PRO A 16 9.84 -23.18 35.61
N ASP A 17 10.95 -23.59 36.24
CA ASP A 17 11.73 -22.79 37.21
C ASP A 17 13.10 -22.32 36.68
N ASP A 18 13.45 -22.56 35.41
CA ASP A 18 14.72 -22.13 34.81
C ASP A 18 14.54 -20.83 34.00
N ASP A 19 14.13 -19.78 34.71
CA ASP A 19 13.81 -18.43 34.20
C ASP A 19 15.07 -17.56 34.00
N GLU A 20 16.25 -18.19 33.79
CA GLU A 20 17.53 -17.50 33.54
C GLU A 20 18.32 -18.13 32.37
N SER A 21 17.64 -18.40 31.26
CA SER A 21 18.34 -18.51 29.98
C SER A 21 17.98 -17.34 29.09
N ASP A 22 18.96 -16.46 28.90
CA ASP A 22 19.07 -15.40 27.89
C ASP A 22 19.11 -16.02 26.48
N VAL A 23 18.18 -16.94 26.17
CA VAL A 23 17.95 -17.42 24.81
C VAL A 23 17.06 -16.37 24.19
N GLU A 24 17.64 -15.56 23.31
CA GLU A 24 16.89 -14.84 22.28
C GLU A 24 15.76 -15.79 21.83
N GLU A 25 14.49 -15.37 21.94
CA GLU A 25 13.35 -16.17 21.47
C GLU A 25 13.60 -16.52 19.99
N GLU A 26 14.22 -17.67 19.73
CA GLU A 26 14.51 -18.11 18.38
C GLU A 26 13.16 -18.29 17.68
N ASP A 27 12.93 -17.48 16.63
CA ASP A 27 11.76 -17.63 15.78
C ASP A 27 11.57 -19.11 15.44
N PRO A 28 10.38 -19.69 15.70
CA PRO A 28 10.19 -21.12 15.55
C PRO A 28 10.50 -21.54 14.12
N LEU A 29 11.45 -22.46 13.97
CA LEU A 29 11.92 -22.91 12.66
C LEU A 29 10.74 -23.44 11.81
N PRO A 30 10.69 -23.11 10.52
CA PRO A 30 9.62 -23.58 9.65
C PRO A 30 9.66 -25.11 9.52
N VAL A 31 8.53 -25.77 9.73
CA VAL A 31 8.39 -27.23 9.64
C VAL A 31 7.54 -27.65 8.45
N LEU A 32 7.86 -28.80 7.87
CA LEU A 32 7.00 -29.43 6.88
C LEU A 32 5.92 -30.23 7.62
N VAL A 33 4.65 -29.88 7.38
CA VAL A 33 3.50 -30.61 7.90
C VAL A 33 2.90 -31.42 6.75
N PRO A 34 3.14 -32.74 6.71
CA PRO A 34 2.58 -33.59 5.67
C PRO A 34 1.06 -33.47 5.63
N LEU A 35 0.48 -33.63 4.43
CA LEU A 35 -0.95 -33.46 4.15
C LEU A 35 -1.39 -31.99 4.16
N ALA A 36 -1.04 -31.21 5.18
CA ALA A 36 -1.35 -29.78 5.22
C ALA A 36 -0.67 -29.02 4.05
N ASP A 37 0.56 -29.41 3.70
CA ASP A 37 1.33 -28.86 2.57
C ASP A 37 0.75 -29.20 1.18
N THR A 38 -0.21 -30.13 1.10
CA THR A 38 -0.88 -30.48 -0.16
C THR A 38 -1.99 -29.50 -0.54
N LEU A 39 -2.46 -28.68 0.41
CA LEU A 39 -3.48 -27.68 0.16
C LEU A 39 -2.88 -26.49 -0.59
N ASN A 40 -3.50 -26.13 -1.72
CA ASN A 40 -3.21 -24.88 -2.39
C ASN A 40 -3.67 -23.69 -1.52
N ALA A 41 -3.05 -22.54 -1.71
CA ALA A 41 -3.45 -21.31 -1.04
C ALA A 41 -4.21 -20.37 -1.98
N VAL A 42 -5.16 -19.65 -1.40
CA VAL A 42 -5.79 -18.48 -2.01
C VAL A 42 -6.30 -17.58 -0.91
N HIS A 43 -6.34 -16.28 -1.16
CA HIS A 43 -7.05 -15.36 -0.30
C HIS A 43 -8.44 -14.97 -0.88
N PRO A 44 -9.53 -15.02 -0.10
CA PRO A 44 -9.65 -15.54 1.27
C PRO A 44 -9.63 -17.08 1.32
N ALA A 45 -8.89 -17.63 2.28
CA ALA A 45 -8.78 -19.06 2.49
C ALA A 45 -10.10 -19.70 2.97
N SER A 46 -10.21 -21.01 2.82
CA SER A 46 -11.32 -21.79 3.41
C SER A 46 -10.92 -22.58 4.64
N ALA A 47 -9.63 -22.79 4.84
CA ALA A 47 -9.05 -23.51 5.96
C ALA A 47 -7.75 -22.83 6.42
N HIS A 48 -7.35 -23.11 7.65
CA HIS A 48 -6.08 -22.70 8.22
C HIS A 48 -5.55 -23.80 9.13
N LEU A 49 -4.23 -23.85 9.31
CA LEU A 49 -3.59 -24.75 10.25
C LEU A 49 -3.57 -24.11 11.64
N GLU A 50 -4.03 -24.84 12.65
CA GLU A 50 -3.95 -24.45 14.05
C GLU A 50 -3.30 -25.55 14.88
N ARG A 51 -2.73 -25.17 16.03
CA ARG A 51 -2.18 -26.12 16.99
C ARG A 51 -3.32 -26.70 17.84
N ASP A 52 -3.35 -28.02 17.96
CA ASP A 52 -4.30 -28.76 18.79
C ASP A 52 -3.51 -29.68 19.74
N GLY A 53 -3.14 -29.12 20.91
CA GLY A 53 -2.28 -29.77 21.90
C GLY A 53 -0.91 -30.15 21.33
N ASP A 54 -0.63 -31.45 21.32
CA ASP A 54 0.60 -32.07 20.78
C ASP A 54 0.52 -32.35 19.27
N SER A 55 -0.54 -31.86 18.61
CA SER A 55 -0.78 -32.09 17.19
C SER A 55 -1.15 -30.79 16.47
N VAL A 56 -1.35 -30.88 15.15
CA VAL A 56 -1.82 -29.77 14.33
C VAL A 56 -3.11 -30.20 13.62
N ALA A 57 -4.07 -29.29 13.59
CA ALA A 57 -5.37 -29.49 12.97
C ALA A 57 -5.55 -28.51 11.81
N MET A 58 -6.12 -28.99 10.70
CA MET A 58 -6.54 -28.13 9.59
C MET A 58 -8.03 -27.83 9.76
N THR A 59 -8.36 -26.59 10.09
CA THR A 59 -9.71 -26.19 10.49
C THR A 59 -10.35 -25.28 9.45
N LEU A 60 -11.62 -25.55 9.13
CA LEU A 60 -12.40 -24.75 8.19
C LEU A 60 -12.77 -23.40 8.79
N SER A 61 -12.46 -22.33 8.08
CA SER A 61 -12.87 -20.95 8.43
C SER A 61 -14.24 -20.58 7.84
N ARG A 62 -14.77 -21.41 6.92
CA ARG A 62 -16.08 -21.24 6.28
C ARG A 62 -16.60 -22.55 5.69
N ASP A 63 -17.90 -22.59 5.40
CA ASP A 63 -18.52 -23.72 4.73
C ASP A 63 -17.93 -23.95 3.33
N VAL A 64 -17.64 -25.22 3.01
CA VAL A 64 -17.14 -25.64 1.69
C VAL A 64 -18.12 -26.65 1.09
N ALA A 65 -18.60 -26.38 -0.11
CA ALA A 65 -19.53 -27.26 -0.82
C ALA A 65 -18.85 -28.58 -1.20
N GLY A 66 -19.62 -29.69 -1.21
CA GLY A 66 -19.13 -30.99 -1.64
C GLY A 66 -18.56 -30.94 -3.07
N GLY A 67 -17.31 -31.38 -3.23
CA GLY A 67 -16.58 -31.37 -4.51
C GLY A 67 -15.81 -30.08 -4.80
N ALA A 68 -15.91 -29.05 -3.96
CA ALA A 68 -15.05 -27.88 -4.05
C ALA A 68 -13.66 -28.15 -3.44
N GLN A 69 -12.65 -27.45 -3.96
CA GLN A 69 -11.29 -27.49 -3.41
C GLN A 69 -11.24 -26.74 -2.07
N ILE A 70 -10.53 -27.32 -1.10
CA ILE A 70 -10.19 -26.68 0.17
C ILE A 70 -8.88 -25.91 -0.03
N TYR A 71 -8.91 -24.62 0.23
CA TYR A 71 -7.75 -23.74 0.18
C TYR A 71 -7.27 -23.36 1.58
N ASN A 72 -5.95 -23.41 1.77
CA ASN A 72 -5.26 -22.90 2.94
C ASN A 72 -4.94 -21.40 2.78
N THR A 73 -4.45 -20.76 3.84
CA THR A 73 -3.71 -19.49 3.76
C THR A 73 -2.20 -19.76 3.85
N TYR A 74 -1.40 -19.08 3.04
CA TYR A 74 0.06 -19.04 3.18
C TYR A 74 0.53 -17.78 3.92
N GLY A 75 -0.40 -16.97 4.42
CA GLY A 75 -0.15 -15.65 4.97
C GLY A 75 -0.56 -14.54 4.01
N ASP A 76 -0.51 -13.32 4.53
CA ASP A 76 -0.94 -12.10 3.85
C ASP A 76 0.20 -11.58 2.95
N HIS A 77 0.42 -12.28 1.84
CA HIS A 77 1.53 -12.01 0.92
C HIS A 77 1.05 -11.31 -0.35
N SER A 78 1.82 -10.31 -0.80
CA SER A 78 1.62 -9.67 -2.11
C SER A 78 1.82 -10.65 -3.26
N THR A 79 1.24 -10.36 -4.43
CA THR A 79 1.37 -11.21 -5.62
C THR A 79 2.84 -11.39 -6.06
N ASN A 80 3.70 -10.40 -5.81
CA ASN A 80 5.14 -10.51 -6.05
C ASN A 80 5.78 -11.54 -5.10
N GLU A 81 5.50 -11.45 -3.81
CA GLU A 81 6.01 -12.40 -2.82
C GLU A 81 5.46 -13.82 -3.05
N LEU A 82 4.19 -13.95 -3.47
CA LEU A 82 3.61 -15.23 -3.88
C LEU A 82 4.35 -15.85 -5.07
N LEU A 83 4.70 -15.04 -6.07
CA LEU A 83 5.45 -15.52 -7.23
C LEU A 83 6.87 -15.93 -6.83
N ARG A 84 7.53 -15.12 -6.00
CA ARG A 84 8.91 -15.33 -5.55
C ARG A 84 9.05 -16.57 -4.66
N ARG A 85 8.15 -16.75 -3.68
CA ARG A 85 8.21 -17.84 -2.69
C ARG A 85 7.52 -19.11 -3.19
N TYR A 86 6.37 -18.97 -3.85
CA TYR A 86 5.46 -20.09 -4.14
C TYR A 86 5.23 -20.35 -5.64
N GLY A 87 5.75 -19.49 -6.53
CA GLY A 87 5.74 -19.73 -7.97
C GLY A 87 4.37 -19.57 -8.65
N TYR A 88 3.43 -18.88 -8.01
CA TYR A 88 2.11 -18.55 -8.56
C TYR A 88 1.74 -17.10 -8.30
N VAL A 89 0.70 -16.63 -8.98
CA VAL A 89 0.15 -15.28 -8.80
C VAL A 89 -1.33 -15.35 -8.51
N GLU A 90 -1.85 -14.37 -7.79
CA GLU A 90 -3.28 -14.15 -7.62
C GLU A 90 -3.76 -13.05 -8.55
N TRP A 91 -4.97 -13.23 -9.11
CA TRP A 91 -5.56 -12.29 -10.05
C TRP A 91 -5.95 -10.96 -9.37
N GLU A 92 -6.60 -11.07 -8.22
CA GLU A 92 -6.90 -9.98 -7.30
C GLU A 92 -6.41 -10.42 -5.91
N ASN A 93 -5.77 -9.51 -5.18
CA ASN A 93 -5.09 -9.73 -3.91
C ASN A 93 -5.02 -8.38 -3.18
N GLU A 94 -5.61 -8.28 -2.01
CA GLU A 94 -5.63 -7.04 -1.22
C GLU A 94 -4.32 -6.73 -0.51
N PHE A 95 -3.39 -7.68 -0.45
CA PHE A 95 -2.06 -7.50 0.13
C PHE A 95 -1.02 -7.05 -0.90
N ASP A 96 -1.45 -6.71 -2.12
CA ASP A 96 -0.56 -6.18 -3.12
C ASP A 96 0.01 -4.82 -2.72
N HIS A 97 1.31 -4.68 -2.92
CA HIS A 97 2.04 -3.46 -2.69
C HIS A 97 3.15 -3.24 -3.71
N VAL A 98 3.72 -2.02 -3.69
CA VAL A 98 4.88 -1.62 -4.47
C VAL A 98 5.75 -0.67 -3.65
N SER A 99 7.05 -0.92 -3.62
CA SER A 99 8.02 -0.08 -2.91
C SER A 99 8.38 1.18 -3.70
N ILE A 100 8.58 2.29 -3.00
CA ILE A 100 9.21 3.53 -3.49
C ILE A 100 10.53 3.73 -2.75
N ASP A 101 11.63 3.87 -3.49
CA ASP A 101 12.97 4.09 -2.93
C ASP A 101 13.03 5.41 -2.12
N GLY A 102 13.44 5.30 -0.86
CA GLY A 102 13.48 6.41 0.08
C GLY A 102 14.50 7.48 -0.31
N MET A 103 15.64 7.09 -0.87
CA MET A 103 16.66 8.04 -1.33
C MET A 103 16.24 8.79 -2.59
N ALA A 104 15.44 8.19 -3.46
CA ALA A 104 14.80 8.87 -4.59
C ALA A 104 13.84 9.95 -4.10
N VAL A 105 13.07 9.67 -3.03
CA VAL A 105 12.22 10.69 -2.37
C VAL A 105 13.06 11.86 -1.87
N VAL A 106 14.19 11.59 -1.19
CA VAL A 106 15.13 12.63 -0.75
C VAL A 106 15.66 13.46 -1.92
N GLY A 107 15.99 12.82 -3.05
CA GLY A 107 16.39 13.50 -4.29
C GLY A 107 15.33 14.48 -4.79
N HIS A 108 14.05 14.06 -4.79
CA HIS A 108 12.95 14.93 -5.18
C HIS A 108 12.70 16.07 -4.18
N VAL A 109 12.90 15.83 -2.88
CA VAL A 109 12.88 16.91 -1.87
C VAL A 109 13.99 17.92 -2.12
N MET A 110 15.21 17.47 -2.41
CA MET A 110 16.35 18.33 -2.73
C MET A 110 16.05 19.24 -3.93
N ASP A 111 15.37 18.72 -4.95
CA ASP A 111 14.88 19.50 -6.08
C ASP A 111 13.81 20.51 -5.68
N ALA A 112 12.87 20.13 -4.81
CA ALA A 112 11.85 21.03 -4.29
C ALA A 112 12.44 22.18 -3.46
N LEU A 113 13.48 21.92 -2.65
CA LEU A 113 14.20 22.94 -1.87
C LEU A 113 14.86 24.03 -2.73
N LYS A 114 15.00 23.84 -4.06
CA LYS A 114 15.45 24.90 -4.97
C LYS A 114 14.40 26.02 -5.12
N LYS A 115 13.13 25.72 -4.84
CA LYS A 115 11.97 26.60 -5.05
C LYS A 115 11.36 27.12 -3.74
N VAL A 116 11.65 26.48 -2.61
CA VAL A 116 11.11 26.86 -1.29
C VAL A 116 11.78 28.12 -0.75
N GLY A 117 10.98 29.02 -0.15
CA GLY A 117 11.42 30.35 0.29
C GLY A 117 12.54 30.36 1.33
N TRP A 118 12.46 29.50 2.35
CA TRP A 118 13.47 29.45 3.43
C TRP A 118 14.82 28.90 2.95
N ALA A 119 14.83 28.06 1.91
CA ALA A 119 16.03 27.48 1.32
C ALA A 119 16.55 28.28 0.11
N LYS A 120 15.89 29.40 -0.22
CA LYS A 120 16.26 30.25 -1.36
C LYS A 120 17.57 30.98 -1.05
N GLY A 121 18.61 30.66 -1.82
CA GLY A 121 19.95 31.23 -1.65
C GLY A 121 20.92 30.39 -0.82
N MET A 122 20.48 29.27 -0.21
CA MET A 122 21.40 28.29 0.36
C MET A 122 22.20 27.59 -0.75
N SER A 123 23.47 27.30 -0.48
CA SER A 123 24.28 26.47 -1.37
C SER A 123 23.76 25.03 -1.41
N THR A 124 24.11 24.26 -2.44
CA THR A 124 23.78 22.83 -2.52
C THR A 124 24.28 22.07 -1.29
N ASN A 125 25.53 22.31 -0.88
CA ASN A 125 26.14 21.67 0.29
C ASN A 125 25.42 22.01 1.61
N ASP A 126 24.92 23.24 1.77
CA ASP A 126 24.17 23.62 2.98
C ASP A 126 22.81 22.92 3.03
N LYS A 127 22.17 22.71 1.87
CA LYS A 127 20.91 21.97 1.77
C LYS A 127 21.12 20.49 2.05
N GLU A 128 22.17 19.89 1.50
CA GLU A 128 22.54 18.49 1.76
C GLU A 128 22.79 18.26 3.25
N LYS A 129 23.56 19.14 3.91
CA LYS A 129 23.78 19.07 5.36
C LYS A 129 22.49 19.22 6.16
N ALA A 130 21.59 20.10 5.73
CA ALA A 130 20.30 20.29 6.39
C ALA A 130 19.41 19.06 6.24
N LEU A 131 19.39 18.41 5.07
CA LEU A 131 18.66 17.18 4.82
C LEU A 131 19.26 16.00 5.58
N ALA A 132 20.59 15.83 5.57
CA ALA A 132 21.27 14.77 6.31
C ALA A 132 20.91 14.79 7.80
N LYS A 133 20.97 15.97 8.44
CA LYS A 133 20.57 16.13 9.85
C LYS A 133 19.09 15.83 10.11
N ARG A 134 18.23 16.01 9.11
CA ARG A 134 16.80 15.68 9.22
C ARG A 134 16.52 14.21 8.98
N LEU A 135 17.30 13.57 8.10
CA LEU A 135 17.28 12.12 7.88
C LEU A 135 17.76 11.38 9.12
N GLU A 136 18.89 11.80 9.71
CA GLU A 136 19.36 11.25 11.00
C GLU A 136 18.25 11.30 12.07
N PHE A 137 17.48 12.39 12.13
CA PHE A 137 16.35 12.48 13.05
C PHE A 137 15.17 11.58 12.68
N LEU A 138 14.87 11.42 11.38
CA LEU A 138 13.80 10.53 10.93
C LEU A 138 14.16 9.05 11.15
N GLU A 139 15.43 8.69 11.03
CA GLU A 139 15.99 7.37 11.38
C GLU A 139 15.93 7.16 12.90
N GLU A 140 16.30 8.16 13.71
CA GLU A 140 16.21 8.12 15.19
C GLU A 140 14.78 7.82 15.69
N ILE A 141 13.75 8.22 14.93
CA ILE A 141 12.34 7.99 15.28
C ILE A 141 11.69 6.85 14.46
N GLU A 142 12.48 6.06 13.74
CA GLU A 142 12.03 4.90 12.96
C GLU A 142 10.94 5.23 11.92
N VAL A 143 11.04 6.41 11.28
CA VAL A 143 10.11 6.85 10.23
C VAL A 143 10.73 6.76 8.85
N PHE A 144 12.03 6.98 8.72
CA PHE A 144 12.70 6.86 7.43
C PHE A 144 13.10 5.40 7.21
N GLU A 145 12.57 4.84 6.13
CA GLU A 145 12.90 3.50 5.64
C GLU A 145 13.60 3.60 4.29
N ASP A 146 14.39 2.58 3.93
CA ASP A 146 15.02 2.48 2.62
C ASP A 146 13.97 2.38 1.50
N GLU A 147 12.83 1.76 1.78
CA GLU A 147 11.72 1.56 0.85
C GLU A 147 10.38 1.86 1.53
N PHE A 148 9.58 2.74 0.94
CA PHE A 148 8.22 3.01 1.41
C PHE A 148 7.19 2.17 0.66
N GLU A 149 6.39 1.39 1.39
CA GLU A 149 5.40 0.48 0.80
C GLU A 149 4.07 1.18 0.45
N VAL A 150 3.75 1.31 -0.84
CA VAL A 150 2.41 1.71 -1.31
C VAL A 150 1.57 0.46 -1.54
N SER A 151 0.49 0.28 -0.78
CA SER A 151 -0.36 -0.92 -0.86
C SER A 151 -1.81 -0.65 -1.28
N VAL A 152 -2.55 -1.70 -1.61
CA VAL A 152 -4.01 -1.62 -1.86
C VAL A 152 -4.73 -1.06 -0.62
N LEU A 153 -4.35 -1.52 0.57
CA LEU A 153 -4.98 -1.14 1.85
C LEU A 153 -4.55 0.24 2.33
N ARG A 154 -3.28 0.61 2.09
CA ARG A 154 -2.69 1.91 2.43
C ARG A 154 -2.02 2.55 1.20
N PRO A 155 -2.81 3.16 0.31
CA PRO A 155 -2.28 3.80 -0.90
C PRO A 155 -1.33 4.97 -0.68
N VAL A 156 -1.40 5.62 0.47
CA VAL A 156 -0.54 6.76 0.81
C VAL A 156 0.10 6.46 2.17
N PRO A 157 1.36 6.01 2.19
CA PRO A 157 2.04 5.62 3.41
C PRO A 157 2.31 6.83 4.28
N ALA A 158 2.07 6.70 5.58
CA ALA A 158 2.21 7.82 6.51
C ALA A 158 3.67 8.22 6.70
N ASP A 159 4.57 7.25 6.71
CA ASP A 159 6.00 7.47 6.92
C ASP A 159 6.62 8.19 5.72
N LEU A 160 6.18 7.84 4.50
CA LEU A 160 6.52 8.58 3.28
C LEU A 160 6.05 10.04 3.36
N VAL A 161 4.81 10.26 3.78
CA VAL A 161 4.26 11.62 3.92
C VAL A 161 5.00 12.40 5.01
N LEU A 162 5.29 11.78 6.15
CA LEU A 162 6.03 12.41 7.24
C LEU A 162 7.44 12.79 6.80
N THR A 163 8.12 11.87 6.11
CA THR A 163 9.45 12.09 5.54
C THR A 163 9.45 13.33 4.64
N ILE A 164 8.56 13.39 3.65
CA ILE A 164 8.45 14.54 2.74
C ILE A 164 8.19 15.83 3.51
N LYS A 165 7.27 15.80 4.47
CA LYS A 165 6.91 16.98 5.28
C LYS A 165 8.08 17.49 6.10
N LEU A 166 8.68 16.62 6.91
CA LEU A 166 9.75 16.97 7.84
C LEU A 166 10.98 17.50 7.09
N LEU A 167 11.33 16.89 5.96
CA LEU A 167 12.43 17.35 5.12
C LEU A 167 12.16 18.74 4.48
N LEU A 168 10.90 19.15 4.32
CA LEU A 168 10.50 20.44 3.74
C LEU A 168 10.21 21.57 4.73
N LEU A 169 10.05 21.26 6.03
CA LEU A 169 9.79 22.26 7.08
C LEU A 169 10.81 23.41 7.07
N ASP A 170 10.40 24.62 7.43
CA ASP A 170 11.38 25.68 7.68
C ASP A 170 12.22 25.37 8.95
N PRO A 171 13.38 26.01 9.14
CA PRO A 171 14.28 25.70 10.26
C PRO A 171 13.67 25.88 11.66
N ASP A 172 12.72 26.79 11.84
CA ASP A 172 12.10 27.04 13.14
C ASP A 172 10.96 26.06 13.40
N GLN A 173 10.19 25.72 12.36
CA GLN A 173 9.24 24.61 12.40
C GLN A 173 9.93 23.27 12.67
N TYR A 174 11.06 23.00 12.03
CA TYR A 174 11.84 21.78 12.27
C TYR A 174 12.32 21.67 13.72
N LYS A 175 12.82 22.78 14.30
CA LYS A 175 13.19 22.82 15.73
C LYS A 175 12.01 22.56 16.65
N ALA A 176 10.81 23.01 16.28
CA ALA A 176 9.60 22.74 17.03
C ALA A 176 9.19 21.25 16.92
N ALA A 177 9.21 20.69 15.71
CA ALA A 177 8.94 19.27 15.45
C ALA A 177 9.86 18.34 16.23
N LYS A 178 11.16 18.69 16.35
CA LYS A 178 12.12 17.89 17.13
C LYS A 178 11.81 17.86 18.64
N LYS A 179 11.12 18.88 19.17
CA LYS A 179 10.72 18.91 20.59
C LYS A 179 9.43 18.17 20.85
N ASP A 180 8.48 18.29 19.93
CA ASP A 180 7.18 17.62 20.00
C ASP A 180 6.68 17.41 18.56
N PRO A 181 6.86 16.19 18.01
CA PRO A 181 6.43 15.87 16.65
C PRO A 181 4.92 16.03 16.45
N SER A 182 4.12 15.84 17.51
CA SER A 182 2.65 15.91 17.46
C SER A 182 2.14 17.33 17.20
N LEU A 183 2.92 18.37 17.56
CA LEU A 183 2.57 19.77 17.29
C LEU A 183 2.60 20.13 15.82
N VAL A 184 3.38 19.39 15.03
CA VAL A 184 3.51 19.60 13.59
C VAL A 184 2.67 18.59 12.82
N PHE A 185 2.39 17.42 13.42
CA PHE A 185 1.66 16.33 12.77
C PHE A 185 0.57 15.69 13.67
N PRO A 186 -0.52 16.40 14.03
CA PRO A 186 -1.51 15.93 15.02
C PRO A 186 -2.29 14.68 14.62
N LEU A 187 -2.42 14.43 13.31
CA LEU A 187 -3.12 13.27 12.77
C LEU A 187 -2.19 12.06 12.60
N LEU A 188 -0.88 12.26 12.69
CA LEU A 188 0.10 11.26 12.28
C LEU A 188 0.27 10.14 13.30
N SER A 189 0.09 10.41 14.60
CA SER A 189 0.02 9.36 15.62
C SER A 189 -1.05 8.32 15.27
N LYS A 190 -2.19 8.74 14.72
CA LYS A 190 -3.23 7.81 14.28
C LYS A 190 -2.82 6.91 13.12
N PHE A 191 -1.83 7.30 12.32
CA PHE A 191 -1.35 6.51 11.20
C PHE A 191 -0.18 5.60 11.58
N THR A 192 0.75 6.11 12.38
CA THR A 192 1.91 5.35 12.88
C THR A 192 1.49 4.29 13.90
N ASP A 193 0.46 4.58 14.72
CA ASP A 193 -0.02 3.66 15.75
C ASP A 193 -1.04 2.63 15.21
N ALA A 194 -1.47 2.76 13.95
CA ALA A 194 -2.47 1.88 13.36
C ALA A 194 -1.82 0.66 12.71
N ASP A 195 -2.43 -0.51 12.89
CA ASP A 195 -2.01 -1.79 12.30
C ASP A 195 -1.84 -1.69 10.77
N PRO A 196 -0.62 -1.87 10.22
CA PRO A 196 -0.33 -1.73 8.79
C PRO A 196 -1.17 -2.64 7.89
N THR A 197 -1.66 -3.77 8.42
CA THR A 197 -2.49 -4.74 7.70
C THR A 197 -3.96 -4.33 7.64
N GLN A 198 -4.36 -3.26 8.34
CA GLN A 198 -5.74 -2.79 8.38
C GLN A 198 -5.91 -1.51 7.54
N PRO A 199 -7.02 -1.39 6.79
CA PRO A 199 -7.33 -0.15 6.08
C PRO A 199 -7.69 0.96 7.07
N ILE A 200 -7.22 2.17 6.80
CA ILE A 200 -7.63 3.36 7.57
C ILE A 200 -8.77 4.03 6.79
N ASP A 201 -10.00 3.88 7.28
CA ASP A 201 -11.17 4.41 6.58
C ASP A 201 -11.13 5.94 6.49
N ARG A 202 -11.14 6.43 5.24
CA ARG A 202 -11.20 7.87 4.87
C ARG A 202 -10.14 8.71 5.56
N ALA A 203 -8.93 8.17 5.67
CA ALA A 203 -7.81 8.90 6.24
C ALA A 203 -7.54 10.17 5.41
N VAL A 204 -7.71 11.34 6.01
CA VAL A 204 -7.54 12.62 5.31
C VAL A 204 -6.10 13.08 5.46
N ILE A 205 -5.38 13.12 4.34
CA ILE A 205 -3.98 13.55 4.28
C ILE A 205 -3.91 14.94 3.68
N TYR A 206 -3.33 15.86 4.44
CA TYR A 206 -3.14 17.25 4.04
C TYR A 206 -1.73 17.45 3.53
N LEU A 207 -1.56 17.92 2.30
CA LEU A 207 -0.25 18.25 1.72
C LEU A 207 -0.22 19.71 1.26
N THR A 208 0.95 20.34 1.33
CA THR A 208 1.19 21.57 0.56
C THR A 208 1.35 21.24 -0.93
N LYS A 209 1.21 22.21 -1.84
CA LYS A 209 1.50 21.95 -3.28
C LYS A 209 2.91 21.45 -3.52
N THR A 210 3.88 21.88 -2.72
CA THR A 210 5.27 21.42 -2.80
C THR A 210 5.39 19.97 -2.36
N GLU A 211 4.80 19.61 -1.22
CA GLU A 211 4.79 18.22 -0.72
C GLU A 211 4.09 17.27 -1.71
N ALA A 212 2.92 17.67 -2.22
CA ALA A 212 2.19 16.89 -3.22
C ALA A 212 3.00 16.73 -4.51
N ALA A 213 3.72 17.76 -4.95
CA ALA A 213 4.59 17.68 -6.12
C ALA A 213 5.79 16.75 -5.91
N VAL A 214 6.38 16.70 -4.71
CA VAL A 214 7.43 15.74 -4.37
C VAL A 214 6.89 14.31 -4.39
N LEU A 215 5.76 14.06 -3.73
CA LEU A 215 5.13 12.75 -3.71
C LEU A 215 4.77 12.29 -5.13
N HIS A 216 4.13 13.16 -5.93
CA HIS A 216 3.83 12.87 -7.32
C HIS A 216 5.11 12.58 -8.13
N ALA A 217 6.18 13.34 -7.96
CA ALA A 217 7.44 13.12 -8.68
C ALA A 217 8.06 11.75 -8.33
N ALA A 218 8.09 11.38 -7.04
CA ALA A 218 8.60 10.09 -6.59
C ALA A 218 7.79 8.91 -7.16
N VAL A 219 6.47 8.99 -7.11
CA VAL A 219 5.57 7.95 -7.66
C VAL A 219 5.71 7.84 -9.18
N ALA A 220 5.82 8.98 -9.87
CA ALA A 220 6.01 9.00 -11.33
C ALA A 220 7.38 8.44 -11.74
N ALA A 221 8.44 8.75 -10.99
CA ALA A 221 9.78 8.20 -11.21
C ALA A 221 9.77 6.68 -11.03
N ARG A 222 9.15 6.17 -9.94
CA ARG A 222 9.01 4.74 -9.70
C ARG A 222 8.21 4.04 -10.81
N LEU A 223 7.14 4.66 -11.32
CA LEU A 223 6.38 4.12 -12.44
C LEU A 223 7.19 4.08 -13.74
N ALA A 224 8.09 5.04 -13.96
CA ALA A 224 8.94 5.10 -15.14
C ALA A 224 10.03 4.03 -15.19
N GLU A 225 10.31 3.33 -14.08
CA GLU A 225 11.25 2.20 -14.05
C GLU A 225 10.71 0.97 -14.79
N TYR A 226 9.39 0.89 -15.02
CA TYR A 226 8.80 -0.20 -15.80
C TYR A 226 8.91 0.08 -17.30
N PRO A 227 9.64 -0.74 -18.07
CA PRO A 227 9.88 -0.46 -19.49
C PRO A 227 8.61 -0.62 -20.32
N GLU A 228 8.25 0.42 -21.06
CA GLU A 228 7.16 0.40 -22.03
C GLU A 228 7.64 -0.20 -23.36
N THR A 229 7.52 -1.53 -23.49
CA THR A 229 7.82 -2.24 -24.73
C THR A 229 6.53 -2.65 -25.45
N PRO A 230 6.55 -2.87 -26.78
CA PRO A 230 5.37 -3.38 -27.50
C PRO A 230 4.83 -4.69 -26.90
N VAL A 231 5.74 -5.57 -26.46
CA VAL A 231 5.40 -6.82 -25.78
C VAL A 231 4.67 -6.55 -24.45
N ALA A 232 5.16 -5.59 -23.66
CA ALA A 232 4.48 -5.20 -22.43
C ALA A 232 3.06 -4.70 -22.72
N ALA A 233 2.87 -3.86 -23.74
CA ALA A 233 1.55 -3.37 -24.13
C ALA A 233 0.58 -4.50 -24.49
N GLU A 234 1.04 -5.53 -25.22
CA GLU A 234 0.22 -6.71 -25.55
C GLU A 234 -0.24 -7.47 -24.30
N TYR A 235 0.66 -7.72 -23.35
CA TYR A 235 0.32 -8.40 -22.10
C TYR A 235 -0.65 -7.58 -21.24
N LEU A 236 -0.41 -6.28 -21.10
CA LEU A 236 -1.29 -5.40 -20.33
C LEU A 236 -2.70 -5.36 -20.95
N ALA A 237 -2.80 -5.25 -22.28
CA ALA A 237 -4.09 -5.30 -22.98
C ALA A 237 -4.80 -6.65 -22.79
N ALA A 238 -4.06 -7.76 -22.77
CA ALA A 238 -4.63 -9.08 -22.51
C ALA A 238 -5.12 -9.23 -21.06
N ILE A 239 -4.44 -8.61 -20.09
CA ILE A 239 -4.88 -8.56 -18.69
C ILE A 239 -6.19 -7.77 -18.59
N GLU A 240 -6.25 -6.57 -19.17
CA GLU A 240 -7.45 -5.72 -19.15
C GLU A 240 -8.65 -6.36 -19.87
N ALA A 241 -8.40 -7.17 -20.89
CA ALA A 241 -9.44 -7.93 -21.61
C ALA A 241 -9.91 -9.20 -20.87
N SER A 242 -9.34 -9.52 -19.70
CA SER A 242 -9.61 -10.75 -18.96
C SER A 242 -10.27 -10.45 -17.61
N THR A 243 -11.13 -11.37 -17.17
CA THR A 243 -11.86 -11.26 -15.90
C THR A 243 -11.23 -12.05 -14.78
N ASP A 244 -10.43 -13.06 -15.12
CA ASP A 244 -9.76 -13.97 -14.21
C ASP A 244 -8.43 -14.46 -14.80
N LEU A 245 -7.60 -15.06 -13.95
CA LEU A 245 -6.29 -15.58 -14.32
C LEU A 245 -6.39 -16.68 -15.40
N ALA A 246 -7.41 -17.55 -15.31
CA ALA A 246 -7.56 -18.65 -16.25
C ALA A 246 -7.82 -18.16 -17.69
N GLY A 247 -8.72 -17.18 -17.84
CA GLY A 247 -9.04 -16.53 -19.10
C GLY A 247 -7.86 -15.76 -19.68
N TYR A 248 -7.09 -15.07 -18.82
CA TYR A 248 -5.85 -14.42 -19.24
C TYR A 248 -4.83 -15.45 -19.76
N LEU A 249 -4.52 -16.49 -18.97
CA LEU A 249 -3.57 -17.54 -19.35
C LEU A 249 -3.99 -18.26 -20.63
N ALA A 250 -5.28 -18.56 -20.79
CA ALA A 250 -5.81 -19.18 -22.01
C ALA A 250 -5.62 -18.32 -23.26
N ARG A 251 -5.55 -16.99 -23.12
CA ARG A 251 -5.23 -16.07 -24.23
C ARG A 251 -3.74 -16.00 -24.52
N VAL A 252 -2.91 -15.77 -23.50
CA VAL A 252 -1.50 -15.39 -23.71
C VAL A 252 -0.56 -16.58 -23.81
N VAL A 253 -0.83 -17.68 -23.10
CA VAL A 253 0.08 -18.84 -23.08
C VAL A 253 0.20 -19.49 -24.46
N PRO A 254 -0.89 -19.71 -25.24
CA PRO A 254 -0.78 -20.27 -26.58
C PRO A 254 -0.05 -19.37 -27.57
N ALA A 255 -0.18 -18.04 -27.43
CA ALA A 255 0.38 -17.07 -28.37
C ALA A 255 1.85 -16.73 -28.07
N MET A 256 2.23 -16.67 -26.79
CA MET A 256 3.50 -16.07 -26.35
C MET A 256 4.38 -17.03 -25.50
N GLY A 257 3.88 -18.25 -25.23
CA GLY A 257 4.73 -19.42 -25.00
C GLY A 257 5.25 -19.67 -23.59
N ASN A 258 4.89 -18.89 -22.56
CA ASN A 258 5.34 -19.21 -21.19
C ASN A 258 4.45 -18.62 -20.08
N VAL A 259 3.93 -19.50 -19.22
CA VAL A 259 3.18 -19.11 -18.01
C VAL A 259 4.00 -18.21 -17.07
N ARG A 260 5.32 -18.39 -16.99
CA ARG A 260 6.21 -17.58 -16.14
C ARG A 260 6.26 -16.13 -16.60
N VAL A 261 6.30 -15.91 -17.92
CA VAL A 261 6.27 -14.55 -18.49
C VAL A 261 4.89 -13.94 -18.26
N ALA A 262 3.82 -14.72 -18.46
CA ALA A 262 2.47 -14.28 -18.17
C ALA A 262 2.29 -13.84 -16.71
N TYR A 263 2.82 -14.61 -15.74
CA TYR A 263 2.82 -14.27 -14.32
C TYR A 263 3.64 -13.02 -14.00
N ALA A 264 4.83 -12.88 -14.60
CA ALA A 264 5.64 -11.67 -14.42
C ALA A 264 4.89 -10.40 -14.85
N TYR A 265 4.08 -10.48 -15.92
CA TYR A 265 3.26 -9.35 -16.35
C TYR A 265 2.03 -9.11 -15.47
N VAL A 266 1.48 -10.14 -14.81
CA VAL A 266 0.45 -9.94 -13.78
C VAL A 266 1.04 -9.10 -12.64
N VAL A 267 2.19 -9.50 -12.07
CA VAL A 267 2.86 -8.74 -11.00
C VAL A 267 3.09 -7.28 -11.41
N ARG A 268 3.75 -7.06 -12.56
CA ARG A 268 4.04 -5.72 -13.07
C ARG A 268 2.78 -4.88 -13.30
N PHE A 269 1.72 -5.46 -13.86
CA PHE A 269 0.47 -4.75 -14.07
C PHE A 269 -0.12 -4.26 -12.75
N ARG A 270 -0.07 -5.10 -11.71
CA ARG A 270 -0.65 -4.77 -10.40
C ARG A 270 0.14 -3.68 -9.67
N GLU A 271 1.47 -3.78 -9.66
CA GLU A 271 2.34 -2.72 -9.12
C GLU A 271 2.14 -1.38 -9.87
N GLN A 272 2.12 -1.40 -11.20
CA GLN A 272 1.88 -0.19 -12.00
C GLN A 272 0.47 0.36 -11.78
N ARG A 273 -0.54 -0.50 -11.57
CA ARG A 273 -1.91 -0.08 -11.28
C ARG A 273 -1.97 0.72 -9.98
N LEU A 274 -1.30 0.26 -8.91
CA LEU A 274 -1.20 0.99 -7.65
C LEU A 274 -0.58 2.38 -7.85
N LEU A 275 0.56 2.46 -8.54
CA LEU A 275 1.24 3.73 -8.82
C LEU A 275 0.35 4.68 -9.65
N ARG A 276 -0.31 4.18 -10.71
CA ARG A 276 -1.22 4.99 -11.54
C ARG A 276 -2.44 5.47 -10.77
N GLN A 277 -3.00 4.64 -9.89
CA GLN A 277 -4.12 5.02 -9.04
C GLN A 277 -3.71 6.09 -8.02
N LEU A 278 -2.49 6.02 -7.48
CA LEU A 278 -1.95 7.04 -6.60
C LEU A 278 -1.72 8.37 -7.33
N LEU A 279 -1.13 8.33 -8.53
CA LEU A 279 -1.01 9.53 -9.38
C LEU A 279 -2.38 10.14 -9.70
N ALA A 280 -3.35 9.33 -10.11
CA ALA A 280 -4.71 9.80 -10.37
C ALA A 280 -5.37 10.42 -9.13
N ALA A 281 -5.13 9.85 -7.94
CA ALA A 281 -5.63 10.40 -6.69
C ALA A 281 -4.97 11.75 -6.36
N LEU A 282 -3.67 11.90 -6.62
CA LEU A 282 -2.94 13.16 -6.47
C LEU A 282 -3.43 14.24 -7.45
N ASP A 283 -3.69 13.87 -8.70
CA ASP A 283 -4.18 14.78 -9.74
C ASP A 283 -5.61 15.25 -9.48
N ALA A 284 -6.45 14.36 -8.93
CA ALA A 284 -7.84 14.66 -8.58
C ALA A 284 -8.01 15.33 -7.22
N ALA A 285 -6.93 15.51 -6.46
CA ALA A 285 -6.98 16.00 -5.09
C ALA A 285 -7.50 17.45 -5.00
N GLU A 286 -8.40 17.69 -4.03
CA GLU A 286 -9.06 18.98 -3.89
C GLU A 286 -8.10 20.06 -3.37
N GLN A 287 -8.18 21.27 -3.94
CA GLN A 287 -7.46 22.42 -3.42
C GLN A 287 -8.28 23.13 -2.34
N ILE A 288 -7.76 23.16 -1.11
CA ILE A 288 -8.42 23.81 0.03
C ILE A 288 -7.72 25.12 0.43
N ALA A 289 -8.52 26.08 0.91
CA ALA A 289 -8.04 27.38 1.39
C ALA A 289 -7.54 27.35 2.85
N THR A 290 -8.15 26.53 3.72
CA THR A 290 -7.86 26.49 5.17
C THR A 290 -7.99 25.09 5.77
N TRP A 291 -7.10 24.72 6.70
CA TRP A 291 -7.16 23.47 7.50
C TRP A 291 -7.94 23.72 8.80
N LYS A 292 -8.73 22.76 9.29
CA LYS A 292 -9.41 22.80 10.59
C LYS A 292 -8.44 22.96 11.80
N ASP A 293 -7.17 22.53 11.69
CA ASP A 293 -6.17 22.60 12.77
C ASP A 293 -5.18 23.78 12.67
N ALA A 294 -5.52 24.82 11.89
CA ALA A 294 -4.60 25.92 11.55
C ALA A 294 -4.01 26.71 12.74
N LYS A 295 -4.54 26.56 13.96
CA LYS A 295 -4.05 27.29 15.14
C LYS A 295 -2.64 26.86 15.60
N ALA A 296 -2.18 25.65 15.25
CA ALA A 296 -0.81 25.20 15.57
C ALA A 296 0.26 25.74 14.61
N HIS A 297 -0.11 26.03 13.35
CA HIS A 297 0.83 26.46 12.29
C HIS A 297 0.94 27.99 12.11
N ALA A 298 0.17 28.79 12.85
CA ALA A 298 -0.07 30.20 12.53
C ALA A 298 0.94 31.21 13.12
N LYS A 299 2.25 30.91 13.21
CA LYS A 299 3.20 31.90 13.76
C LYS A 299 4.26 32.51 12.86
N SER A 300 4.58 32.00 11.66
CA SER A 300 5.59 32.73 10.85
C SER A 300 5.70 32.38 9.36
N ALA A 301 4.65 31.84 8.73
CA ALA A 301 4.69 31.71 7.28
C ALA A 301 3.68 32.69 6.67
N GLN A 302 4.21 33.70 5.98
CA GLN A 302 3.49 34.51 5.01
C GLN A 302 3.15 33.60 3.81
N GLU A 303 2.32 32.58 4.04
CA GLU A 303 1.79 31.67 3.02
C GLU A 303 0.49 32.27 2.49
N THR A 304 0.50 32.63 1.21
CA THR A 304 -0.66 33.11 0.47
C THR A 304 -1.84 32.12 0.59
N GLU A 305 -3.00 32.62 1.01
CA GLU A 305 -4.29 31.92 0.96
C GLU A 305 -4.46 31.16 -0.37
N GLY A 306 -4.74 29.85 -0.32
CA GLY A 306 -5.26 29.10 -1.49
C GLY A 306 -4.40 27.97 -2.08
N THR A 307 -3.48 27.33 -1.34
CA THR A 307 -2.44 26.48 -1.97
C THR A 307 -2.21 25.11 -1.28
N ARG A 308 -3.26 24.41 -0.86
CA ARG A 308 -3.15 23.14 -0.10
C ARG A 308 -3.98 22.03 -0.74
N VAL A 309 -3.53 20.78 -0.64
CA VAL A 309 -4.07 19.59 -1.33
C VAL A 309 -4.58 18.60 -0.28
N VAL A 310 -5.78 18.05 -0.50
CA VAL A 310 -6.37 17.00 0.35
C VAL A 310 -6.50 15.71 -0.43
N ILE A 311 -5.90 14.64 0.11
CA ILE A 311 -6.06 13.28 -0.40
C ILE A 311 -6.88 12.51 0.63
N VAL A 312 -7.91 11.81 0.18
CA VAL A 312 -8.63 10.84 1.01
C VAL A 312 -8.03 9.48 0.71
N GLY A 313 -7.26 8.93 1.65
CA GLY A 313 -6.83 7.55 1.61
C GLY A 313 -8.06 6.65 1.75
N GLN A 314 -8.32 5.84 0.74
CA GLN A 314 -9.29 4.75 0.77
C GLN A 314 -8.65 3.55 0.09
N ALA A 315 -8.94 2.36 0.59
CA ALA A 315 -8.46 1.13 -0.06
C ALA A 315 -8.85 1.12 -1.54
N TYR A 316 -7.92 0.77 -2.41
CA TYR A 316 -8.22 0.76 -3.83
C TYR A 316 -9.18 -0.37 -4.16
N PRO A 317 -10.23 -0.12 -4.97
CA PRO A 317 -11.14 -1.17 -5.34
C PRO A 317 -10.38 -2.17 -6.23
N LEU A 318 -10.38 -3.44 -5.82
CA LEU A 318 -9.76 -4.55 -6.55
C LEU A 318 -10.37 -4.70 -7.95
N THR A 319 -11.69 -4.51 -8.05
CA THR A 319 -12.44 -4.46 -9.31
C THR A 319 -12.77 -3.01 -9.68
N PRO A 320 -12.63 -2.57 -10.95
CA PRO A 320 -13.28 -1.34 -11.38
C PRO A 320 -14.77 -1.45 -11.07
N ALA A 321 -15.36 -0.46 -10.40
CA ALA A 321 -16.81 -0.39 -10.31
C ALA A 321 -17.36 -0.56 -11.74
N LYS A 322 -18.15 -1.63 -11.97
CA LYS A 322 -18.83 -1.83 -13.26
C LYS A 322 -19.36 -0.47 -13.67
N ARG A 323 -18.90 0.07 -14.80
CA ARG A 323 -19.52 1.27 -15.40
C ARG A 323 -21.01 0.99 -15.36
N ALA A 324 -21.74 1.73 -14.53
CA ALA A 324 -23.18 1.64 -14.49
C ALA A 324 -23.61 1.77 -15.94
N ALA A 325 -24.31 0.76 -16.44
CA ALA A 325 -24.82 0.78 -17.79
C ALA A 325 -25.70 2.02 -17.91
N SER A 326 -25.17 3.10 -18.50
CA SER A 326 -25.95 4.25 -18.92
C SER A 326 -26.73 3.81 -20.16
N GLY A 327 -27.70 2.93 -19.94
CA GLY A 327 -28.75 2.60 -20.88
C GLY A 327 -29.82 3.67 -20.78
N ALA A 328 -29.73 4.64 -21.68
CA ALA A 328 -30.80 5.58 -21.95
C ALA A 328 -32.13 4.83 -22.14
N THR A 329 -33.12 5.17 -21.33
CA THR A 329 -34.54 5.06 -21.71
C THR A 329 -35.20 6.40 -21.45
N ALA A 330 -34.96 7.33 -22.37
CA ALA A 330 -35.90 8.40 -22.64
C ALA A 330 -37.06 7.81 -23.45
N GLY A 331 -38.29 7.94 -22.95
CA GLY A 331 -39.49 7.81 -23.77
C GLY A 331 -40.59 6.93 -23.20
N SER A 332 -41.44 7.47 -22.35
CA SER A 332 -42.79 7.89 -22.76
C SER A 332 -43.65 8.14 -21.52
N GLY A 333 -44.02 9.42 -21.33
CA GLY A 333 -44.99 9.80 -20.33
C GLY A 333 -46.37 9.21 -20.65
N LYS A 334 -46.98 8.56 -19.66
CA LYS A 334 -48.42 8.39 -19.62
C LYS A 334 -48.93 8.95 -18.29
N LYS A 335 -49.68 10.04 -18.42
CA LYS A 335 -50.46 10.69 -17.35
C LYS A 335 -51.41 9.67 -16.73
N GLU A 336 -51.26 9.38 -15.44
CA GLU A 336 -52.36 8.87 -14.63
C GLU A 336 -53.15 10.03 -14.04
N LYS A 337 -54.38 10.18 -14.54
CA LYS A 337 -55.41 11.05 -13.98
C LYS A 337 -55.89 10.45 -12.66
N LYS A 338 -55.83 11.26 -11.61
CA LYS A 338 -56.69 11.13 -10.41
C LYS A 338 -58.15 10.93 -10.84
N ALA A 339 -58.77 9.86 -10.36
CA ALA A 339 -60.22 9.76 -10.22
C ALA A 339 -60.54 9.42 -8.76
N LYS A 340 -61.11 10.41 -8.07
CA LYS A 340 -61.82 10.29 -6.80
C LYS A 340 -63.26 9.87 -7.08
N GLN A 341 -63.89 9.28 -6.06
CA GLN A 341 -65.32 8.97 -5.86
C GLN A 341 -65.77 7.63 -6.46
N LYS A 342 -66.50 6.78 -5.73
CA LYS A 342 -67.46 7.04 -4.67
C LYS A 342 -67.45 5.96 -3.60
#